data_AF-A0A7Y3CFB6-F1
#
_entry.id   AF-A0A7Y3CFB6-F1
#
_cell.length_a   1.000
_cell.length_b   1.000
_cell.length_c   1.000
_cell.angle_alpha   90.00
_cell.angle_beta   90.00
_cell.angle_gamma   90.00
#
_symmetry.space_group_name_H-M   'P 1'
#
loop_
_entity.id
_entity.type
_entity.pdbx_description
1 polymer ?
#
loop_
_entity_poly.entity_id
_entity_poly.type
_entity_poly.pdbx_seq_one_letter_code
_entity_poly.pdbx_strand_id
1 'polypeptide(L)'
;MSLFTILFLIGGCATLPKNFDRPKSYAYPDTNDTCLARALHDQLDAHPGQSGFLLLTSGVDAFVARALLAQSAERSIDAQYYLYHDDLTGRLFTDQLLKAADRGVRVRLLIDDIVLEDSDFGAAVMESHP
;
A
#
# COMPACT_ATOMS: atom_id res chain seq x y z
N MET A 1 4.60 55.73 2.00
CA MET A 1 3.47 54.79 2.01
C MET A 1 3.55 53.90 0.78
N SER A 2 4.60 53.08 0.67
CA SER A 2 4.82 52.22 -0.52
C SER A 2 5.68 50.99 -0.18
N LEU A 3 6.61 51.12 0.78
CA LEU A 3 7.47 49.99 1.19
C LEU A 3 6.76 48.97 2.09
N PHE A 4 5.79 49.39 2.91
CA PHE A 4 5.03 48.49 3.79
C PHE A 4 4.04 47.59 3.03
N THR A 5 3.57 48.03 1.86
CA THR A 5 2.61 47.28 1.02
C THR A 5 3.30 46.14 0.26
N ILE A 6 4.59 46.28 -0.08
CA ILE A 6 5.37 45.24 -0.77
C ILE A 6 5.72 44.07 0.17
N LEU A 7 5.90 44.33 1.47
CA LEU A 7 6.26 43.30 2.44
C LEU A 7 5.11 42.30 2.73
N PHE A 8 3.86 42.70 2.50
CA PHE A 8 2.69 41.82 2.66
C PHE A 8 2.45 40.88 1.47
N LEU A 9 3.06 41.14 0.30
CA LEU A 9 2.87 40.35 -0.92
C LEU A 9 3.79 39.12 -1.02
N ILE A 10 4.72 38.95 -0.09
CA ILE A 10 5.68 37.83 -0.06
C ILE A 10 5.29 36.71 0.91
N GLY A 11 4.13 36.82 1.58
CA GLY A 11 3.56 35.78 2.43
C GLY A 11 2.92 34.66 1.62
N GLY A 12 3.72 33.90 0.87
CA GLY A 12 3.25 32.68 0.21
C GLY A 12 2.87 31.62 1.24
N CYS A 13 1.59 31.30 1.35
CA CYS A 13 1.10 30.16 2.13
C CYS A 13 1.37 28.85 1.38
N ALA A 14 2.64 28.44 1.29
CA ALA A 14 3.03 27.15 0.77
C ALA A 14 3.63 26.30 1.90
N THR A 15 2.84 26.04 2.94
CA THR A 15 3.23 25.08 3.98
C THR A 15 2.41 23.82 3.80
N LEU A 16 3.09 22.70 3.53
CA LEU A 16 2.46 21.38 3.51
C LEU A 16 1.74 21.09 4.84
N PRO A 17 0.62 20.35 4.83
CA PRO A 17 -0.11 19.96 6.05
C PRO A 17 0.82 19.25 7.03
N LYS A 18 0.77 19.61 8.32
CA LYS A 18 1.66 19.06 9.36
C LYS A 18 1.34 17.63 9.82
N ASN A 19 0.48 16.89 9.11
CA ASN A 19 0.02 15.55 9.49
C ASN A 19 1.06 14.45 9.15
N PHE A 20 2.29 14.62 9.62
CA PHE A 20 3.40 13.68 9.39
C PHE A 20 3.73 12.78 10.58
N ASP A 21 3.11 13.01 11.75
CA ASP A 21 3.36 12.19 12.95
C ASP A 21 2.61 10.85 12.86
N ARG A 22 2.98 10.05 11.84
CA ARG A 22 2.49 8.67 11.68
C ARG A 22 3.36 7.75 12.53
N PRO A 23 2.78 6.89 13.38
CA PRO A 23 3.55 5.92 14.13
C PRO A 23 4.29 5.00 13.16
N LYS A 24 5.60 4.81 13.41
CA LYS A 24 6.41 3.88 12.62
C LYS A 24 5.85 2.48 12.76
N SER A 25 5.68 1.79 11.65
CA SER A 25 5.22 0.41 11.60
C SER A 25 6.19 -0.44 10.77
N TYR A 26 6.41 -1.68 11.22
CA TYR A 26 7.36 -2.61 10.63
C TYR A 26 6.64 -3.87 10.13
N ALA A 27 7.26 -4.57 9.18
CA ALA A 27 6.80 -5.89 8.77
C ALA A 27 6.83 -6.87 9.96
N TYR A 28 5.90 -7.82 9.97
CA TYR A 28 5.86 -8.82 11.03
C TYR A 28 7.00 -9.84 10.83
N PRO A 29 7.84 -10.08 11.85
CA PRO A 29 8.97 -11.01 11.73
C PRO A 29 8.56 -12.48 11.90
N ASP A 30 7.43 -12.76 12.57
CA ASP A 30 6.98 -14.12 12.87
C ASP A 30 5.79 -14.51 11.98
N THR A 31 6.10 -15.14 10.84
CA THR A 31 5.11 -15.57 9.83
C THR A 31 5.31 -17.03 9.38
N ASN A 32 6.20 -17.78 10.05
CA ASN A 32 6.60 -19.14 9.65
C ASN A 32 5.46 -20.16 9.78
N ASP A 33 4.45 -19.88 10.59
CA ASP A 33 3.28 -20.73 10.81
C ASP A 33 2.18 -20.57 9.75
N THR A 34 2.29 -19.52 8.91
CA THR A 34 1.32 -19.27 7.83
C THR A 34 1.34 -20.39 6.79
N CYS A 35 0.21 -20.60 6.12
CA CYS A 35 0.07 -21.51 4.99
C CYS A 35 1.05 -21.18 3.86
N LEU A 36 1.26 -19.90 3.56
CA LEU A 36 2.22 -19.47 2.53
C LEU A 36 3.67 -19.82 2.91
N ALA A 37 4.08 -19.60 4.17
CA ALA A 37 5.40 -20.00 4.64
C ALA A 37 5.58 -21.52 4.60
N ARG A 38 4.58 -22.28 5.05
CA ARG A 38 4.59 -23.75 5.00
C ARG A 38 4.66 -24.30 3.58
N ALA A 39 3.95 -23.70 2.63
CA ALA A 39 3.96 -24.11 1.23
C ALA A 39 5.33 -23.92 0.55
N LEU A 40 6.17 -23.02 1.09
CA LEU A 40 7.50 -22.73 0.58
C LEU A 40 8.63 -23.31 1.47
N HIS A 41 8.29 -24.03 2.54
CA HIS A 41 9.26 -24.46 3.55
C HIS A 41 10.44 -25.23 2.96
N ASP A 42 10.19 -26.25 2.14
CA ASP A 42 11.25 -27.04 1.49
C ASP A 42 12.17 -26.19 0.61
N GLN A 43 11.62 -25.17 -0.08
CA GLN A 43 12.40 -24.26 -0.92
C GLN A 43 13.25 -23.31 -0.09
N LEU A 44 12.71 -22.80 1.02
CA LEU A 44 13.40 -21.91 1.95
C LEU A 44 14.55 -22.65 2.65
N ASP A 45 14.32 -23.88 3.09
CA ASP A 45 15.32 -24.73 3.76
C ASP A 45 16.45 -25.13 2.81
N ALA A 46 16.14 -25.38 1.53
CA ALA A 46 17.13 -25.67 0.51
C ALA A 46 18.01 -24.46 0.13
N HIS A 47 17.57 -23.23 0.40
CA HIS A 47 18.25 -22.00 -0.04
C HIS A 47 18.37 -20.95 1.09
N PRO A 48 19.09 -21.27 2.19
CA PRO A 48 19.18 -20.39 3.34
C PRO A 48 19.81 -19.05 2.99
N GLY A 49 19.18 -17.96 3.45
CA GLY A 49 19.65 -16.59 3.23
C GLY A 49 19.46 -16.06 1.80
N GLN A 50 18.79 -16.80 0.92
CA GLN A 50 18.47 -16.38 -0.44
C GLN A 50 17.01 -15.94 -0.56
N SER A 51 16.73 -15.12 -1.58
CA SER A 51 15.36 -14.74 -1.96
C SER A 51 14.91 -15.52 -3.18
N GLY A 52 13.64 -15.93 -3.19
CA GLY A 52 12.99 -16.55 -4.35
C GLY A 52 12.22 -15.52 -5.17
N PHE A 53 12.24 -15.67 -6.50
CA PHE A 53 11.52 -14.80 -7.42
C PHE A 53 10.83 -15.63 -8.50
N LEU A 54 9.58 -15.25 -8.83
CA LEU A 54 8.86 -15.75 -10.00
C LEU A 54 8.60 -14.58 -10.95
N LEU A 55 9.09 -14.68 -12.17
CA LEU A 55 8.86 -13.66 -13.19
C LEU A 55 7.47 -13.83 -13.80
N LEU A 56 6.66 -12.77 -13.76
CA LEU A 56 5.35 -12.70 -14.39
C LEU A 56 5.42 -11.71 -15.55
N THR A 57 5.24 -12.20 -16.77
CA THR A 57 5.38 -11.40 -18.00
C THR A 57 4.05 -10.82 -18.48
N SER A 58 2.93 -11.32 -17.95
CA SER A 58 1.58 -10.86 -18.27
C SER A 58 1.04 -9.97 -17.15
N GLY A 59 0.49 -8.81 -17.52
CA GLY A 59 -0.19 -7.93 -16.57
C GLY A 59 -1.39 -8.62 -15.90
N VAL A 60 -2.09 -9.50 -16.63
CA VAL A 60 -3.22 -10.27 -16.10
C VAL A 60 -2.74 -11.28 -15.05
N ASP A 61 -1.68 -12.05 -15.34
CA ASP A 61 -1.14 -13.02 -14.39
C ASP A 61 -0.60 -12.32 -13.14
N ALA A 62 0.02 -11.15 -13.34
CA ALA A 62 0.52 -10.32 -12.25
C ALA A 62 -0.63 -9.77 -11.38
N PHE A 63 -1.78 -9.43 -11.96
CA PHE A 63 -2.96 -9.02 -11.20
C PHE A 63 -3.55 -10.20 -10.43
N VAL A 64 -3.74 -11.35 -11.09
CA VAL A 64 -4.28 -12.57 -10.48
C VAL A 64 -3.41 -13.03 -9.31
N ALA A 65 -2.08 -13.01 -9.47
CA ALA A 65 -1.16 -13.34 -8.39
C ALA A 65 -1.36 -12.42 -7.17
N ARG A 66 -1.48 -11.11 -7.36
CA ARG A 66 -1.76 -10.16 -6.27
C ARG A 66 -3.11 -10.41 -5.60
N ALA A 67 -4.16 -10.67 -6.37
CA ALA A 67 -5.47 -10.98 -5.84
C ALA A 67 -5.46 -12.28 -5.02
N LEU A 68 -4.78 -13.34 -5.49
CA LEU A 68 -4.66 -14.61 -4.77
C LEU A 68 -3.79 -14.49 -3.51
N LEU A 69 -2.72 -13.69 -3.56
CA LEU A 69 -1.91 -13.38 -2.37
C LEU A 69 -2.73 -12.61 -1.33
N ALA A 70 -3.54 -11.64 -1.75
CA ALA A 70 -4.44 -10.92 -0.85
C ALA A 70 -5.51 -11.85 -0.23
N GLN A 71 -6.06 -12.78 -1.01
CA GLN A 71 -7.00 -13.79 -0.51
C GLN A 71 -6.36 -14.79 0.45
N SER A 72 -5.09 -15.14 0.22
CA SER A 72 -4.38 -16.15 1.02
C SER A 72 -3.63 -15.55 2.23
N ALA A 73 -3.54 -14.23 2.33
CA ALA A 73 -2.84 -13.57 3.42
C ALA A 73 -3.49 -13.87 4.79
N GLU A 74 -2.64 -14.16 5.78
CA GLU A 74 -3.05 -14.49 7.15
C GLU A 74 -2.61 -13.43 8.19
N ARG A 75 -1.55 -12.65 7.92
CA ARG A 75 -0.95 -11.73 8.91
C ARG A 75 -0.98 -10.27 8.48
N SER A 76 -0.38 -9.96 7.35
CA SER A 76 -0.34 -8.59 6.83
C SER A 76 -0.17 -8.53 5.32
N ILE A 77 -0.59 -7.42 4.73
CA ILE A 77 -0.30 -7.03 3.35
C ILE A 77 0.32 -5.63 3.39
N ASP A 78 1.49 -5.48 2.79
CA ASP A 78 2.12 -4.18 2.56
C ASP A 78 2.20 -3.94 1.05
N ALA A 79 1.40 -3.00 0.55
CA ALA A 79 1.31 -2.67 -0.87
C ALA A 79 1.81 -1.24 -1.11
N GLN A 80 2.65 -1.05 -2.13
CA GLN A 80 3.21 0.26 -2.48
C GLN A 80 2.96 0.51 -3.97
N TYR A 81 2.32 1.64 -4.30
CA TYR A 81 1.88 1.96 -5.65
C TYR A 81 2.24 3.39 -6.03
N TYR A 82 2.85 3.53 -7.21
CA TYR A 82 3.05 4.82 -7.87
C TYR A 82 1.78 5.30 -8.61
N LEU A 83 1.04 4.37 -9.22
CA LEU A 83 -0.23 4.66 -9.89
C LEU A 83 -1.34 3.81 -9.26
N TYR A 84 -2.37 4.48 -8.76
CA TYR A 84 -3.55 3.85 -8.17
C TYR A 84 -4.79 4.64 -8.56
N HIS A 85 -5.57 4.13 -9.51
CA HIS A 85 -6.70 4.85 -10.08
C HIS A 85 -8.03 4.24 -9.69
N ASP A 86 -9.04 5.09 -9.64
CA ASP A 86 -10.44 4.68 -9.47
C ASP A 86 -11.02 4.10 -10.77
N ASP A 87 -10.39 3.04 -11.27
CA ASP A 87 -10.81 2.27 -12.44
C ASP A 87 -11.21 0.83 -12.05
N LEU A 88 -11.58 0.03 -13.03
CA LEU A 88 -11.96 -1.37 -12.80
C LEU A 88 -10.87 -2.15 -12.05
N THR A 89 -9.61 -1.97 -12.43
CA THR A 89 -8.49 -2.72 -11.85
C THR A 89 -8.20 -2.26 -10.43
N GLY A 90 -8.18 -0.95 -10.20
CA GLY A 90 -7.98 -0.35 -8.87
C GLY A 90 -9.10 -0.75 -7.91
N ARG A 91 -10.37 -0.69 -8.34
CA ARG A 91 -11.53 -1.12 -7.54
C ARG A 91 -11.48 -2.61 -7.22
N LEU A 92 -11.15 -3.46 -8.19
CA LEU A 92 -11.03 -4.90 -7.95
C LEU A 92 -9.91 -5.20 -6.96
N PHE A 93 -8.75 -4.56 -7.10
CA PHE A 93 -7.66 -4.78 -6.16
C PHE A 93 -7.99 -4.24 -4.76
N THR A 94 -8.64 -3.08 -4.67
CA THR A 94 -9.14 -2.52 -3.40
C THR A 94 -10.11 -3.47 -2.72
N ASP A 95 -11.05 -4.08 -3.45
CA ASP A 95 -11.96 -5.10 -2.93
C ASP A 95 -11.20 -6.30 -2.33
N GLN A 96 -10.13 -6.76 -2.98
CA GLN A 96 -9.32 -7.85 -2.44
C GLN A 96 -8.57 -7.46 -1.15
N LEU A 97 -8.08 -6.22 -1.08
CA LEU A 97 -7.42 -5.68 0.11
C LEU A 97 -8.42 -5.53 1.27
N LEU A 98 -9.62 -4.98 1.01
CA LEU A 98 -10.69 -4.85 2.01
C LEU A 98 -11.12 -6.22 2.53
N LYS A 99 -11.35 -7.20 1.64
CA LYS A 99 -11.66 -8.57 2.03
C LYS A 99 -10.57 -9.20 2.90
N ALA A 100 -9.31 -8.80 2.75
CA ALA A 100 -8.23 -9.25 3.64
C ALA A 100 -8.32 -8.55 5.00
N ALA A 101 -8.53 -7.24 5.01
CA ALA A 101 -8.73 -6.47 6.23
C ALA A 101 -9.92 -6.98 7.06
N ASP A 102 -11.04 -7.33 6.41
CA ASP A 102 -12.23 -7.94 7.04
C ASP A 102 -11.92 -9.27 7.75
N ARG A 103 -10.90 -10.00 7.30
CA ARG A 103 -10.43 -11.25 7.95
C ARG A 103 -9.45 -10.99 9.09
N GLY A 104 -9.14 -9.73 9.40
CA GLY A 104 -8.17 -9.32 10.42
C GLY A 104 -6.73 -9.23 9.92
N VAL A 105 -6.48 -9.30 8.61
CA VAL A 105 -5.15 -9.09 8.03
C VAL A 105 -4.80 -7.60 8.12
N ARG A 106 -3.64 -7.25 8.68
CA ARG A 106 -3.20 -5.84 8.69
C ARG A 106 -2.81 -5.41 7.27
N VAL A 107 -3.58 -4.53 6.66
CA VAL A 107 -3.29 -3.96 5.34
C VAL A 107 -2.67 -2.58 5.48
N ARG A 108 -1.54 -2.34 4.82
CA ARG A 108 -0.95 -1.01 4.63
C ARG A 108 -0.79 -0.74 3.14
N LEU A 109 -1.45 0.30 2.66
CA LEU A 109 -1.36 0.76 1.27
C LEU A 109 -0.65 2.12 1.24
N LEU A 110 0.54 2.16 0.65
CA LEU A 110 1.29 3.37 0.40
C LEU A 110 1.10 3.79 -1.06
N ILE A 111 0.59 4.99 -1.28
CA ILE A 111 0.29 5.50 -2.61
C ILE A 111 1.02 6.83 -2.80
N ASP A 112 1.61 7.02 -3.97
CA ASP A 112 2.18 8.28 -4.40
C ASP A 112 1.08 9.32 -4.64
N ASP A 113 1.25 10.54 -4.11
CA ASP A 113 0.22 11.59 -4.13
C ASP A 113 0.18 12.40 -5.43
N ILE A 114 1.18 12.27 -6.31
CA ILE A 114 1.31 13.06 -7.55
C ILE A 114 0.10 12.90 -8.49
N VAL A 115 -0.59 11.75 -8.45
CA VAL A 115 -1.74 11.45 -9.33
C VAL A 115 -3.04 11.27 -8.53
N LEU A 116 -2.99 11.38 -7.20
CA LEU A 116 -4.17 11.23 -6.34
C LEU A 116 -5.05 12.48 -6.30
N GLU A 117 -4.52 13.67 -6.62
CA GLU A 117 -5.24 14.96 -6.47
C GLU A 117 -6.53 15.05 -7.31
N ASP A 118 -6.61 14.36 -8.45
CA ASP A 118 -7.79 14.37 -9.33
C ASP A 118 -8.80 13.25 -9.05
N SER A 119 -8.48 12.30 -8.16
CA SER A 119 -9.33 11.17 -7.85
C SER A 119 -9.75 11.18 -6.37
N ASP A 120 -11.04 11.38 -6.09
CA ASP A 120 -11.65 11.04 -4.80
C ASP A 120 -11.69 9.50 -4.66
N PHE A 121 -10.50 8.89 -4.54
CA PHE A 121 -10.32 7.45 -4.47
C PHE A 121 -10.87 6.88 -3.14
N GLY A 122 -11.39 7.73 -2.24
CA GLY A 122 -11.85 7.29 -0.93
C GLY A 122 -10.71 6.79 -0.06
N ALA A 123 -9.45 7.17 -0.31
CA ALA A 123 -8.30 6.74 0.49
C ALA A 123 -8.47 7.08 1.99
N ALA A 124 -9.10 8.21 2.30
CA ALA A 124 -9.48 8.58 3.66
C ALA A 124 -10.52 7.62 4.27
N VAL A 125 -11.46 7.10 3.46
CA VAL A 125 -12.44 6.10 3.89
C VAL A 125 -11.74 4.77 4.14
N MET A 126 -10.80 4.37 3.28
CA MET A 126 -10.01 3.15 3.48
C MET A 126 -9.16 3.21 4.75
N GLU A 127 -8.54 4.35 5.06
CA GLU A 127 -7.79 4.53 6.31
C GLU A 127 -8.69 4.41 7.55
N SER A 128 -9.98 4.73 7.42
CA SER A 128 -10.96 4.60 8.51
C SER A 128 -11.51 3.17 8.70
N HIS A 129 -11.04 2.20 7.91
CA HIS A 129 -11.41 0.79 8.06
C HIS A 129 -11.02 0.28 9.47
N PRO A 130 -11.92 -0.42 10.18
CA PRO A 130 -11.66 -0.95 11.51
C PRO A 130 -10.60 -2.07 11.54
#